data_AF-A0A944JHZ8-F1
#
_entry.id   AF-A0A944JHZ8-F1
#
_cell.length_a   1.000
_cell.length_b   1.000
_cell.length_c   1.000
_cell.angle_alpha   90.00
_cell.angle_beta   90.00
_cell.angle_gamma   90.00
#
_symmetry.space_group_name_H-M   'P 1'
#
loop_
_entity.id
_entity.type
_entity.pdbx_description
1 polymer ?
#
loop_
_entity_poly.entity_id
_entity_poly.type
_entity_poly.pdbx_seq_one_letter_code
_entity_poly.pdbx_strand_id
1 'polypeptide(L)'
;MRHADSHETDAELLEAVSATLGAAGFGPGDAGETGVHLILHARGVMVGWTPQEIDDLHTRTHGPPPAGDHNAELTGLRHATGLALAAALHAAGFTTETHSDSILVLPPPPPG
;
A
#
# COMPACT_ATOMS: atom_id res chain seq x y z
N MET A 1 -5.60 -22.82 23.99
CA MET A 1 -6.44 -21.61 23.83
C MET A 1 -5.49 -20.46 23.52
N ARG A 2 -5.20 -20.19 22.23
CA ARG A 2 -4.19 -19.18 21.79
C ARG A 2 -4.36 -18.76 20.32
N HIS A 3 -5.59 -18.80 19.80
CA HIS A 3 -5.91 -18.41 18.41
C HIS A 3 -6.64 -17.06 18.31
N ALA A 4 -7.03 -16.45 19.43
CA ALA A 4 -7.75 -15.18 19.45
C ALA A 4 -6.80 -13.97 19.33
N ASP A 5 -5.64 -14.01 20.01
CA ASP A 5 -4.66 -12.90 20.00
C ASP A 5 -4.17 -12.55 18.59
N SER A 6 -3.85 -13.55 17.75
CA SER A 6 -3.27 -13.28 16.42
C SER A 6 -4.24 -12.58 15.47
N HIS A 7 -5.53 -12.95 15.50
CA HIS A 7 -6.54 -12.31 14.64
C HIS A 7 -6.89 -10.89 15.11
N GLU A 8 -6.85 -10.63 16.41
CA GLU A 8 -7.04 -9.29 16.97
C GLU A 8 -5.85 -8.40 16.60
N THR A 9 -4.62 -8.90 16.76
CA THR A 9 -3.40 -8.18 16.36
C THR A 9 -3.35 -7.89 14.85
N ASP A 10 -3.80 -8.82 14.01
CA ASP A 10 -3.85 -8.63 12.56
C ASP A 10 -4.86 -7.54 12.16
N ALA A 11 -6.03 -7.50 12.81
CA ALA A 11 -7.04 -6.47 12.57
C ALA A 11 -6.58 -5.09 13.07
N GLU A 12 -5.94 -5.02 14.24
CA GLU A 12 -5.36 -3.79 14.77
C GLU A 12 -4.24 -3.25 13.87
N LEU A 13 -3.38 -4.13 13.35
CA LEU A 13 -2.34 -3.75 12.39
C LEU A 13 -2.95 -3.20 11.10
N LEU A 14 -3.99 -3.85 10.57
CA LEU A 14 -4.69 -3.40 9.38
C LEU A 14 -5.31 -2.02 9.57
N GLU A 15 -6.00 -1.78 10.68
CA GLU A 15 -6.59 -0.49 11.02
C GLU A 15 -5.51 0.59 11.19
N ALA A 16 -4.41 0.29 11.87
CA ALA A 16 -3.31 1.24 12.06
C ALA A 16 -2.63 1.63 10.74
N VAL A 17 -2.42 0.66 9.84
CA VAL A 17 -1.89 0.91 8.50
C VAL A 17 -2.86 1.73 7.66
N SER A 18 -4.15 1.37 7.68
CA SER A 18 -5.21 2.10 6.97
C SER A 18 -5.31 3.56 7.42
N ALA A 19 -5.36 3.80 8.73
CA ALA A 19 -5.42 5.15 9.30
C ALA A 19 -4.18 5.99 8.95
N THR A 20 -2.99 5.38 9.00
CA THR A 20 -1.73 6.03 8.65
C THR A 20 -1.70 6.45 7.18
N LEU A 21 -2.09 5.55 6.28
CA LEU A 21 -2.11 5.83 4.85
C LEU A 21 -3.18 6.87 4.51
N GLY A 22 -4.36 6.79 5.11
CA GLY A 22 -5.39 7.81 5.00
C GLY A 22 -4.91 9.20 5.44
N ALA A 23 -4.20 9.29 6.57
CA ALA A 23 -3.62 10.54 7.05
C ALA A 23 -2.52 11.10 6.12
N ALA A 24 -1.81 10.22 5.41
CA ALA A 24 -0.80 10.57 4.42
C ALA A 24 -1.39 10.89 3.02
N GLY A 25 -2.72 10.83 2.85
CA GLY A 25 -3.40 11.09 1.58
C GLY A 25 -3.53 9.86 0.67
N PHE A 26 -3.12 8.69 1.15
CA PHE A 26 -3.30 7.40 0.49
C PHE A 26 -4.55 6.70 1.07
N GLY A 27 -5.73 7.26 0.81
CA GLY A 27 -6.97 6.62 1.24
C GLY A 27 -7.16 5.23 0.61
N PRO A 28 -7.80 4.29 1.31
CA PRO A 28 -8.20 3.03 0.70
C PRO A 28 -9.12 3.30 -0.49
N GLY A 29 -8.90 2.58 -1.59
CA GLY A 29 -9.85 2.56 -2.69
C GLY A 29 -11.06 1.73 -2.28
N ASP A 30 -12.27 2.27 -2.43
CA ASP A 30 -13.47 1.44 -2.41
C ASP A 30 -13.42 0.42 -3.57
N ALA A 31 -14.26 -0.62 -3.52
CA ALA A 31 -14.31 -1.63 -4.57
C ALA A 31 -14.62 -0.99 -5.94
N GLY A 32 -13.62 -0.90 -6.82
CA GLY A 32 -13.72 -0.25 -8.13
C GLY A 32 -13.32 1.22 -8.16
N GLU A 33 -12.86 1.78 -7.04
CA GLU A 33 -12.20 3.07 -6.97
C GLU A 33 -10.68 2.90 -6.90
N THR A 34 -9.95 3.86 -7.47
CA THR A 34 -8.49 3.90 -7.39
C THR A 34 -8.02 4.25 -5.99
N GLY A 35 -7.24 3.38 -5.36
CA GLY A 35 -6.59 3.69 -4.09
C GLY A 35 -5.55 2.65 -3.67
N VAL A 36 -5.15 2.68 -2.40
CA VAL A 36 -4.29 1.63 -1.85
C VAL A 36 -5.12 0.41 -1.49
N HIS A 37 -4.68 -0.76 -1.91
CA HIS A 37 -5.18 -2.04 -1.43
C HIS A 37 -4.39 -2.52 -0.23
N LEU A 38 -5.12 -2.97 0.78
CA LEU A 38 -4.59 -3.60 1.98
C LEU A 38 -5.06 -5.05 2.01
N ILE A 39 -4.10 -5.98 2.07
CA ILE A 39 -4.38 -7.42 2.10
C ILE A 39 -3.70 -7.99 3.33
N LEU A 40 -4.49 -8.67 4.17
CA LEU A 40 -3.93 -9.49 5.25
C LEU A 40 -3.08 -10.61 4.65
N HIS A 41 -1.83 -10.65 5.03
CA HIS A 41 -0.83 -11.61 4.62
C HIS A 41 -0.38 -12.43 5.83
N ALA A 42 0.10 -13.66 5.64
CA ALA A 42 0.51 -14.54 6.73
C ALA A 42 1.65 -13.99 7.62
N ARG A 43 2.31 -12.89 7.20
CA ARG A 43 3.40 -12.21 7.92
C ARG A 43 3.05 -10.77 8.35
N GLY A 44 1.84 -10.28 8.08
CA GLY A 44 1.44 -8.89 8.35
C GLY A 44 0.47 -8.34 7.30
N VAL A 45 0.57 -7.06 6.96
CA VAL A 45 -0.33 -6.40 5.99
C VAL A 45 0.45 -6.05 4.73
N MET A 46 -0.01 -6.57 3.58
CA MET A 46 0.54 -6.17 2.28
C MET A 46 -0.21 -4.96 1.75
N VAL A 47 0.54 -3.92 1.38
CA VAL A 47 0.07 -2.66 0.83
C VAL A 47 0.52 -2.56 -0.63
N GLY A 48 -0.39 -2.25 -1.55
CA GLY A 48 -0.04 -2.09 -2.96
C GLY A 48 -1.14 -1.42 -3.77
N TRP A 49 -0.84 -1.19 -5.04
CA TRP A 49 -1.80 -0.74 -6.06
C TRP A 49 -1.89 -1.83 -7.13
N THR A 50 -3.07 -2.03 -7.71
CA THR A 50 -3.16 -2.82 -8.94
C THR A 50 -2.66 -2.00 -10.14
N PRO A 51 -2.14 -2.65 -11.19
CA PRO A 51 -1.75 -1.97 -12.43
C PRO A 51 -2.84 -1.04 -12.99
N GLN A 52 -4.10 -1.49 -12.94
CA GLN A 52 -5.25 -0.77 -13.51
C GLN A 52 -5.53 0.56 -12.79
N GLU A 53 -5.34 0.61 -11.48
CA GLU A 53 -5.54 1.82 -10.69
C GLU A 53 -4.49 2.90 -10.98
N ILE A 54 -3.27 2.49 -11.30
CA ILE A 54 -2.19 3.41 -11.68
C ILE A 54 -2.46 4.00 -13.06
N ASP A 55 -2.96 3.19 -13.98
CA ASP A 55 -3.35 3.64 -15.32
C ASP A 55 -4.54 4.63 -15.26
N ASP A 56 -5.50 4.38 -14.38
CA ASP A 56 -6.65 5.27 -14.13
C ASP A 56 -6.24 6.59 -13.45
N LEU A 57 -5.28 6.54 -12.52
CA LEU A 57 -4.71 7.74 -11.91
C LEU A 57 -3.97 8.57 -12.96
N HIS A 58 -3.13 7.93 -13.77
CA HIS A 58 -2.39 8.58 -14.85
C HIS A 58 -3.32 9.27 -15.85
N THR A 59 -4.37 8.57 -16.28
CA THR A 59 -5.38 9.12 -17.20
C THR A 59 -6.08 10.36 -16.62
N ARG A 60 -6.33 10.39 -15.31
CA ARG A 60 -6.91 11.56 -14.63
C ARG A 60 -5.94 12.72 -14.52
N THR A 61 -4.67 12.46 -14.23
CA THR A 61 -3.66 13.50 -14.02
C THR A 61 -3.14 14.08 -15.33
N HIS A 62 -3.01 13.25 -16.38
CA HIS A 62 -2.30 13.60 -17.61
C HIS A 62 -3.13 13.47 -18.90
N GLY A 63 -4.38 12.99 -18.82
CA GLY A 63 -5.23 12.74 -19.99
C GLY A 63 -4.92 11.40 -20.68
N PRO A 64 -5.64 11.06 -21.77
CA PRO A 64 -5.43 9.79 -22.47
C PRO A 64 -4.00 9.71 -23.02
N PRO A 65 -3.31 8.57 -22.82
CA PRO A 65 -1.89 8.47 -23.14
C PRO A 65 -1.64 8.62 -24.65
N PRO A 66 -0.63 9.41 -25.08
CA PRO A 66 -0.14 9.38 -26.44
C PRO A 66 0.54 8.03 -26.73
N ALA A 67 0.57 7.61 -28.00
CA ALA A 67 0.96 6.26 -28.43
C ALA A 67 2.46 5.88 -28.27
N GLY A 68 3.24 6.51 -27.38
CA GLY A 68 4.67 6.23 -27.14
C GLY A 68 5.02 6.10 -25.65
N ASP A 69 6.15 5.43 -25.34
CA ASP A 69 6.85 5.23 -24.03
C ASP A 69 6.06 5.13 -22.71
N HIS A 70 4.75 4.90 -22.79
CA HIS A 70 3.81 4.82 -21.67
C HIS A 70 4.25 3.82 -20.59
N ASN A 71 4.89 2.71 -20.99
CA ASN A 71 5.40 1.72 -20.05
C ASN A 71 6.51 2.28 -19.14
N ALA A 72 7.36 3.17 -19.64
CA ALA A 72 8.45 3.77 -18.84
C ALA A 72 7.91 4.80 -17.84
N GLU A 73 6.93 5.60 -18.26
CA GLU A 73 6.25 6.58 -17.40
C GLU A 73 5.47 5.90 -16.27
N LEU A 74 4.70 4.86 -16.59
CA LEU A 74 4.00 4.05 -15.59
C LEU A 74 4.96 3.32 -14.64
N THR A 75 6.11 2.86 -15.15
CA THR A 75 7.17 2.29 -14.29
C THR A 75 7.73 3.34 -13.34
N GLY A 76 7.96 4.57 -13.81
CA GLY A 76 8.41 5.69 -12.98
C GLY A 76 7.38 6.07 -11.92
N LEU A 77 6.10 6.15 -12.29
CA LEU A 77 5.00 6.44 -11.37
C LEU A 77 4.84 5.34 -10.30
N ARG A 78 4.88 4.07 -10.70
CA ARG A 78 4.89 2.91 -9.77
C ARG A 78 6.00 3.04 -8.74
N HIS A 79 7.21 3.31 -9.21
CA HIS A 79 8.36 3.44 -8.34
C HIS A 79 8.23 4.63 -7.37
N ALA A 80 7.81 5.80 -7.87
CA ALA A 80 7.63 7.00 -7.05
C ALA A 80 6.53 6.80 -5.99
N THR A 81 5.40 6.20 -6.35
CA THR A 81 4.32 5.88 -5.41
C THR A 81 4.78 4.87 -4.37
N GLY A 82 5.49 3.81 -4.78
CA GLY A 82 6.07 2.84 -3.85
C GLY A 82 7.02 3.49 -2.83
N LEU A 83 7.87 4.43 -3.27
CA LEU A 83 8.73 5.20 -2.38
C LEU A 83 7.94 6.08 -1.41
N ALA A 84 6.88 6.75 -1.88
CA ALA A 84 6.07 7.61 -1.04
C ALA A 84 5.30 6.82 0.05
N LEU A 85 4.75 5.66 -0.31
CA LEU A 85 4.12 4.74 0.64
C LEU A 85 5.13 4.23 1.68
N ALA A 86 6.31 3.80 1.23
CA ALA A 86 7.37 3.33 2.12
C ALA A 86 7.80 4.43 3.11
N ALA A 87 7.94 5.67 2.62
CA ALA A 87 8.29 6.82 3.46
C ALA A 87 7.20 7.13 4.49
N ALA A 88 5.92 7.11 4.10
CA ALA A 88 4.81 7.33 5.03
C ALA A 88 4.75 6.28 6.14
N LEU A 89 4.89 4.99 5.78
CA LEU A 89 4.91 3.88 6.73
C LEU A 89 6.13 3.96 7.66
N HIS A 90 7.30 4.30 7.11
CA HIS A 90 8.51 4.48 7.90
C HIS A 90 8.39 5.65 8.88
N ALA A 91 7.83 6.78 8.44
CA ALA A 91 7.60 7.95 9.30
C ALA A 91 6.64 7.65 10.46
N ALA A 92 5.70 6.72 10.26
CA ALA A 92 4.80 6.22 11.30
C ALA A 92 5.43 5.13 12.21
N GLY A 93 6.67 4.73 11.94
CA GLY A 93 7.40 3.76 12.76
C GLY A 93 7.12 2.28 12.44
N PHE A 94 6.46 1.98 11.32
CA PHE A 94 6.23 0.61 10.91
C PHE A 94 7.52 -0.06 10.43
N THR A 95 7.65 -1.36 10.72
CA THR A 95 8.67 -2.20 10.09
C THR A 95 8.14 -2.70 8.76
N THR A 96 8.88 -2.46 7.67
CA THR A 96 8.45 -2.77 6.31
C THR A 96 9.48 -3.60 5.54
N GLU A 97 8.99 -4.49 4.67
CA GLU A 97 9.76 -5.17 3.63
C GLU A 97 9.23 -4.72 2.26
N THR A 98 10.08 -4.13 1.41
CA THR A 98 9.68 -3.70 0.06
C THR A 98 9.79 -4.85 -0.93
N HIS A 99 8.69 -5.12 -1.62
CA HIS A 99 8.59 -6.00 -2.78
C HIS A 99 8.39 -5.14 -4.05
N SER A 100 8.62 -5.70 -5.23
CA SER A 100 8.67 -4.95 -6.50
C SER A 100 7.51 -3.96 -6.71
N ASP A 101 6.28 -4.37 -6.40
CA ASP A 101 5.06 -3.54 -6.57
C ASP A 101 4.23 -3.44 -5.27
N SER A 102 4.77 -3.89 -4.14
CA SER A 102 4.04 -3.90 -2.87
C SER A 102 4.97 -3.75 -1.66
N ILE A 103 4.41 -3.36 -0.52
CA ILE A 103 5.14 -3.21 0.74
C ILE A 103 4.46 -4.11 1.76
N LEU A 104 5.23 -5.01 2.37
CA LEU A 104 4.77 -5.81 3.49
C LEU A 104 5.06 -5.04 4.78
N VAL A 105 4.02 -4.68 5.52
CA VAL A 105 4.11 -4.14 6.88
C VAL A 105 4.08 -5.31 7.86
N LEU A 106 5.08 -5.40 8.73
CA LEU A 106 5.20 -6.46 9.71
C LEU A 106 4.52 -6.06 11.04
N PRO A 107 3.94 -7.01 11.79
CA PRO A 107 3.50 -6.77 13.15
C PRO A 107 4.69 -6.38 14.04
N PRO A 108 4.45 -5.60 15.11
CA PRO A 108 5.50 -5.24 16.06
C PRO A 108 6.10 -6.51 16.69
N PRO A 109 7.41 -6.50 17.04
CA PRO A 109 8.01 -7.63 17.72
C PRO A 109 7.29 -7.88 19.05
N PRO A 110 7.15 -9.15 19.49
CA PRO A 110 6.51 -9.46 20.76
C PRO A 110 7.27 -8.77 21.92
N PRO A 111 6.55 -8.32 22.96
CA PRO A 111 7.20 -7.77 24.15
C PRO A 111 8.09 -8.85 24.77
N GLY A 112 9.37 -8.51 24.97
CA GLY A 112 10.39 -9.40 25.56
C GLY A 112 10.26 -9.56 27.06
#